data_AF-W7CZC6-F1
#
_entry.id   AF-W7CZC6-F1
#
_cell.length_a   1.000
_cell.length_b   1.000
_cell.length_c   1.000
_cell.angle_alpha   90.00
_cell.angle_beta   90.00
_cell.angle_gamma   90.00
#
_symmetry.space_group_name_H-M   'P 1'
#
loop_
_entity.id
_entity.type
_entity.pdbx_description
1 polymer ?
#
loop_
_entity_poly.entity_id
_entity_poly.type
_entity_poly.pdbx_seq_one_letter_code
_entity_poly.pdbx_strand_id
1 'polypeptide(L)'
;MGNELWITMTYRENMTDRVQARKDFDKFLKRFKYHCRKTWGKTRGHLEYVKAVEPQERGAWHFHMLVKFPLMKKVYIDNDTYAKIWKHGITKDKTSRIKRIIWDLL
;
A
#
# COMPACT_ATOMS: atom_id res chain seq x y z
N MET A 1 3.98 7.77 -15.48
CA MET A 1 3.86 7.72 -14.01
C MET A 1 3.32 9.05 -13.53
N GLY A 2 2.19 9.03 -12.82
CA GLY A 2 1.54 10.19 -12.22
C GLY A 2 1.99 10.41 -10.78
N ASN A 3 1.16 11.07 -9.99
CA ASN A 3 1.34 11.28 -8.56
C ASN A 3 0.41 10.39 -7.72
N GLU A 4 -0.06 9.31 -8.32
CA GLU A 4 -0.85 8.24 -7.71
C GLU A 4 -0.05 6.95 -7.62
N LEU A 5 -0.24 6.23 -6.51
CA LEU A 5 0.31 4.89 -6.29
C LEU A 5 -0.83 3.91 -5.97
N TRP A 6 -0.80 2.75 -6.59
CA TRP A 6 -1.66 1.62 -6.22
C TRP A 6 -0.82 0.59 -5.48
N ILE A 7 -1.13 0.38 -4.20
CA ILE A 7 -0.34 -0.46 -3.31
C ILE A 7 -1.20 -1.65 -2.90
N THR A 8 -0.64 -2.84 -3.08
CA THR A 8 -1.27 -4.11 -2.74
C THR A 8 -0.36 -4.83 -1.76
N MET A 9 -0.85 -5.03 -0.52
CA MET A 9 -0.08 -5.59 0.59
C MET A 9 -0.74 -6.87 1.10
N THR A 10 -0.01 -7.97 1.02
CA THR A 10 -0.45 -9.26 1.55
C THR A 10 0.53 -9.78 2.60
N TYR A 11 0.05 -10.66 3.46
CA TYR A 11 0.89 -11.39 4.40
C TYR A 11 1.67 -12.49 3.67
N ARG A 12 2.84 -12.87 4.17
CA ARG A 12 3.46 -14.14 3.74
C ARG A 12 2.69 -15.32 4.33
N GLU A 13 2.42 -15.23 5.62
CA GLU A 13 1.65 -16.19 6.41
C GLU A 13 0.14 -16.06 6.17
N ASN A 14 -0.62 -17.08 6.56
CA ASN A 14 -2.08 -17.07 6.45
C ASN A 14 -2.73 -16.28 7.61
N MET A 15 -2.54 -14.95 7.62
CA MET A 15 -3.07 -14.06 8.66
C MET A 15 -4.59 -13.90 8.53
N THR A 16 -5.36 -14.59 9.37
CA THR A 16 -6.84 -14.52 9.40
C THR A 16 -7.37 -13.66 10.56
N ASP A 17 -6.53 -13.27 11.52
CA ASP A 17 -6.92 -12.38 12.62
C ASP A 17 -7.09 -10.93 12.11
N ARG A 18 -8.35 -10.51 12.02
CA ARG A 18 -8.73 -9.16 11.56
C ARG A 18 -8.24 -8.05 12.49
N VAL A 19 -8.20 -8.30 13.81
CA VAL A 19 -7.76 -7.31 14.81
C VAL A 19 -6.27 -7.07 14.65
N GLN A 20 -5.49 -8.15 14.51
CA GLN A 20 -4.07 -8.06 14.24
C GLN A 20 -3.79 -7.40 12.88
N ALA A 21 -4.52 -7.78 11.83
CA ALA A 21 -4.39 -7.20 10.50
C ALA A 21 -4.59 -5.68 10.50
N ARG A 22 -5.60 -5.19 11.24
CA ARG A 22 -5.82 -3.75 11.41
C ARG A 22 -4.65 -3.05 12.11
N LYS A 23 -4.15 -3.63 13.21
CA LYS A 23 -3.01 -3.06 13.96
C LYS A 23 -1.76 -2.93 13.09
N ASP A 24 -1.48 -3.94 12.26
CA ASP A 24 -0.32 -3.94 11.39
C ASP A 24 -0.47 -2.94 10.24
N PHE A 25 -1.67 -2.81 9.67
CA PHE A 25 -1.97 -1.76 8.70
C PHE A 25 -1.73 -0.36 9.30
N ASP A 26 -2.21 -0.09 10.52
CA ASP A 26 -2.02 1.21 11.16
C ASP A 26 -0.53 1.52 11.39
N LYS A 27 0.25 0.50 11.78
CA LYS A 27 1.71 0.62 11.90
C LYS A 27 2.38 0.87 10.54
N PHE A 28 1.95 0.16 9.49
CA PHE A 28 2.42 0.40 8.12
C PHE A 28 2.16 1.83 7.69
N LEU A 29 0.92 2.32 7.83
CA LEU A 29 0.54 3.65 7.40
C LEU A 29 1.36 4.73 8.11
N LYS A 30 1.61 4.56 9.41
CA LYS A 30 2.49 5.46 10.18
C LYS A 30 3.91 5.49 9.60
N ARG A 31 4.51 4.32 9.34
CA ARG A 31 5.85 4.20 8.75
C ARG A 31 5.89 4.76 7.33
N PHE A 32 4.88 4.48 6.51
CA PHE A 32 4.77 4.94 5.13
C PHE A 32 4.68 6.47 5.06
N LYS A 33 3.78 7.07 5.85
CA LYS A 33 3.68 8.53 5.96
C LYS A 33 4.96 9.18 6.48
N TYR A 34 5.63 8.56 7.46
CA TYR A 34 6.91 9.04 7.96
C TYR A 34 7.99 9.00 6.87
N HIS A 35 8.12 7.87 6.16
CA HIS A 35 9.04 7.72 5.04
C HIS A 35 8.80 8.83 3.99
N CYS A 36 7.56 9.01 3.52
CA CYS A 36 7.23 10.02 2.52
C CYS A 36 7.62 11.45 2.95
N ARG A 37 7.29 11.82 4.20
CA ARG A 37 7.66 13.14 4.75
C ARG A 37 9.17 13.31 4.94
N LYS A 38 9.89 12.24 5.27
CA LYS A 38 11.35 12.28 5.40
C LYS A 38 12.02 12.40 4.04
N THR A 39 11.52 11.69 3.04
CA THR A 39 12.08 11.65 1.68
C THR A 39 11.80 12.93 0.88
N TRP A 40 10.59 13.49 0.99
CA TRP A 40 10.17 14.64 0.18
C TRP A 40 9.81 15.90 0.97
N GLY A 41 9.99 15.88 2.30
CA GLY A 41 9.61 16.98 3.19
C GLY A 41 8.15 16.91 3.62
N LYS A 42 7.82 17.63 4.72
CA LYS A 42 6.49 17.60 5.35
C LYS A 42 5.35 17.98 4.38
N THR A 43 5.60 18.97 3.53
CA THR A 43 4.62 19.51 2.59
C THR A 43 4.46 18.61 1.37
N ARG A 44 5.53 18.35 0.61
CA ARG A 44 5.42 17.55 -0.62
C ARG A 44 5.17 16.07 -0.35
N GLY A 45 5.67 15.54 0.77
CA GLY A 45 5.39 14.17 1.22
C GLY A 45 4.03 13.98 1.88
N HIS A 46 3.17 15.01 1.88
CA HIS A 46 1.76 14.86 2.25
C HIS A 46 1.06 13.95 1.23
N LEU A 47 0.22 13.05 1.73
CA LEU A 47 -0.52 12.08 0.94
C LEU A 47 -1.95 11.91 1.46
N GLU A 48 -2.84 11.64 0.52
CA GLU A 48 -4.21 11.20 0.74
C GLU A 48 -4.34 9.75 0.27
N TYR A 49 -5.27 9.00 0.83
CA TYR A 49 -5.47 7.61 0.44
C TYR A 49 -6.87 7.11 0.73
N VAL A 50 -7.31 6.14 -0.07
CA VAL A 50 -8.45 5.26 0.24
C VAL A 50 -7.94 3.82 0.34
N LYS A 51 -8.62 2.99 1.13
CA LYS A 51 -8.24 1.59 1.32
C LYS A 51 -9.45 0.66 1.24
N ALA A 52 -9.22 -0.53 0.69
CA ALA A 52 -10.12 -1.67 0.78
C ALA A 52 -9.38 -2.84 1.46
N VAL A 53 -10.13 -3.67 2.19
CA VAL A 53 -9.60 -4.82 2.93
C VAL A 53 -10.49 -6.01 2.66
N GLU A 54 -9.91 -7.09 2.16
CA GLU A 54 -10.63 -8.31 1.78
C GLU A 54 -9.79 -9.55 2.08
N PRO A 55 -10.43 -10.70 2.35
CA PRO A 55 -9.71 -11.97 2.43
C PRO A 55 -9.24 -12.38 1.02
N GLN A 56 -8.01 -12.87 0.91
CA GLN A 56 -7.51 -13.56 -0.28
C GLN A 56 -8.06 -15.01 -0.31
N GLU A 57 -7.93 -15.73 -1.43
CA GLU A 57 -8.44 -17.12 -1.60
C GLU A 57 -8.11 -18.05 -0.41
N ARG A 58 -6.90 -17.94 0.15
CA ARG A 58 -6.45 -18.75 1.30
C ARG A 58 -7.00 -18.31 2.66
N GLY A 59 -7.80 -17.24 2.72
CA GLY A 59 -8.36 -16.62 3.92
C GLY A 59 -7.53 -15.49 4.53
N ALA A 60 -6.26 -15.32 4.10
CA ALA A 60 -5.41 -14.26 4.61
C ALA A 60 -5.94 -12.87 4.26
N TRP A 61 -5.89 -11.92 5.20
CA TRP A 61 -6.26 -10.55 4.92
C TRP A 61 -5.30 -9.87 3.93
N HIS A 62 -5.88 -9.15 2.98
CA HIS A 62 -5.20 -8.38 1.95
C HIS A 62 -5.68 -6.92 1.99
N PHE A 63 -4.74 -5.97 1.83
CA PHE A 63 -5.05 -4.55 1.70
C PHE A 63 -4.78 -4.04 0.29
N HIS A 64 -5.76 -3.35 -0.28
CA HIS A 64 -5.62 -2.52 -1.46
C HIS A 64 -5.66 -1.04 -1.04
N MET A 65 -4.71 -0.25 -1.51
CA MET A 65 -4.65 1.19 -1.26
C MET A 65 -4.43 1.95 -2.56
N LEU A 66 -5.22 2.99 -2.77
CA LEU A 66 -4.95 4.03 -3.75
C LEU A 66 -4.48 5.27 -3.00
N VAL A 67 -3.27 5.73 -3.32
CA VAL A 67 -2.62 6.87 -2.67
C VAL A 67 -2.44 8.00 -3.68
N LYS A 68 -2.69 9.25 -3.28
CA LYS A 68 -2.44 10.47 -4.05
C LYS A 68 -1.46 11.37 -3.31
N PHE A 69 -0.54 12.00 -4.05
CA PHE A 69 0.36 13.04 -3.55
C PHE A 69 0.02 14.39 -4.20
N PRO A 70 -0.88 15.20 -3.61
CA PRO A 70 -1.49 16.36 -4.28
C PRO A 70 -0.47 17.40 -4.75
N LEU A 71 0.65 17.54 -4.06
CA LEU A 71 1.67 18.55 -4.31
C LEU A 71 2.88 18.04 -5.11
N MET A 72 2.80 16.83 -5.65
CA MET A 72 3.85 16.24 -6.47
C MET A 72 3.37 16.03 -7.91
N LYS A 73 4.24 16.25 -8.89
CA LYS A 73 3.93 15.99 -10.31
C LYS A 73 4.10 14.50 -10.68
N LYS A 74 5.07 13.84 -10.05
CA LYS A 74 5.38 12.42 -10.23
C LYS A 74 5.85 11.84 -8.91
N VAL A 75 5.49 10.59 -8.65
CA VAL A 75 5.95 9.84 -7.48
C VAL A 75 6.39 8.45 -7.91
N TYR A 76 7.45 7.96 -7.27
CA TYR A 76 7.96 6.61 -7.43
C TYR A 76 8.55 6.15 -6.09
N ILE A 77 8.24 4.91 -5.72
CA ILE A 77 8.80 4.21 -4.55
C ILE A 77 9.11 2.80 -5.06
N ASP A 78 10.32 2.32 -4.81
CA ASP A 78 10.71 0.97 -5.23
C ASP A 78 10.09 -0.12 -4.33
N ASN A 79 9.98 -1.33 -4.88
CA ASN A 79 9.39 -2.47 -4.17
C ASN A 79 10.13 -2.85 -2.87
N ASP A 80 11.45 -2.69 -2.81
CA ASP A 80 12.22 -3.03 -1.62
C ASP A 80 11.91 -2.07 -0.48
N THR A 81 11.69 -0.80 -0.80
CA THR A 81 11.21 0.20 0.16
C THR A 81 9.84 -0.19 0.72
N TYR A 82 8.88 -0.59 -0.12
CA TYR A 82 7.58 -1.06 0.38
C TYR A 82 7.71 -2.30 1.27
N ALA A 83 8.54 -3.28 0.88
CA ALA A 83 8.76 -4.49 1.66
C ALA A 83 9.34 -4.17 3.05
N LYS A 84 10.33 -3.26 3.12
CA LYS A 84 10.93 -2.78 4.37
C LYS A 84 9.93 -2.05 5.27
N ILE A 85 8.99 -1.31 4.68
CA ILE A 85 7.94 -0.59 5.42
C ILE A 85 6.82 -1.54 5.88
N TRP A 86 6.42 -2.52 5.07
CA TRP A 86 5.36 -3.47 5.39
C TRP A 86 5.77 -4.48 6.46
N LYS A 87 6.92 -5.14 6.30
CA LYS A 87 7.51 -6.13 7.23
C LYS A 87 6.78 -7.47 7.40
N HIS A 88 5.58 -7.67 6.84
CA HIS A 88 4.78 -8.89 7.06
C HIS A 88 4.61 -9.78 5.82
N GLY A 89 5.17 -9.41 4.67
CA GLY A 89 5.02 -10.18 3.45
C GLY A 89 5.31 -9.41 2.18
N ILE A 90 4.66 -9.82 1.10
CA ILE A 90 4.90 -9.31 -0.25
C ILE A 90 4.10 -8.02 -0.46
N THR A 91 4.78 -7.01 -0.98
CA THR A 91 4.16 -5.81 -1.56
C THR A 91 4.32 -5.89 -3.08
N LYS A 92 3.21 -5.89 -3.81
CA LYS A 92 3.25 -5.73 -5.27
C LYS A 92 2.85 -4.29 -5.60
N ASP A 93 3.80 -3.46 -6.04
CA ASP A 93 3.50 -2.21 -6.74
C ASP A 93 3.21 -2.55 -8.21
N LYS A 94 1.97 -2.33 -8.67
CA LYS A 94 1.68 -2.26 -10.11
C LYS A 94 1.73 -0.79 -10.49
N THR A 95 2.90 -0.31 -10.86
CA THR A 95 3.10 1.10 -11.20
C THR A 95 2.28 1.44 -12.44
N SER A 96 1.32 2.36 -12.28
CA SER A 96 0.51 3.02 -13.32
C SER A 96 0.54 2.42 -14.74
N ARG A 97 -0.15 1.29 -14.92
CA ARG A 97 -1.05 1.13 -16.07
C ARG A 97 -2.42 0.91 -15.47
N ILE A 98 -3.38 1.76 -15.83
CA ILE A 98 -4.81 1.43 -15.75
C ILE A 98 -4.99 0.20 -16.65
N LYS A 99 -4.66 -0.98 -16.15
CA LYS A 99 -5.29 -2.20 -16.59
C LYS A 99 -6.52 -2.27 -15.71
N ARG A 100 -7.64 -1.90 -16.31
CA ARG A 100 -8.96 -2.44 -15.99
C ARG A 100 -8.76 -3.94 -15.68
N ILE A 101 -8.68 -4.26 -14.39
CA ILE A 101 -8.64 -5.61 -13.84
C ILE A 101 -9.93 -5.61 -13.02
N ILE A 102 -11.06 -5.91 -13.66
CA ILE A 102 -11.57 -7.27 -13.88
C ILE A 102 -11.39 -8.09 -12.59
N TRP A 103 -12.54 -8.41 -12.05
CA TRP A 103 -12.83 -9.32 -10.96
C TRP A 103 -12.30 -10.74 -11.20
N ASP A 104 -10.99 -10.92 -11.34
CA ASP A 104 -10.41 -12.26 -11.46
C ASP A 104 -10.12 -12.85 -10.07
N LEU A 105 -11.18 -13.01 -9.26
CA LEU A 105 -11.29 -13.99 -8.16
C LEU A 105 -12.79 -14.23 -7.81
N LEU A 106 -13.58 -14.60 -8.82
CA LEU A 106 -14.72 -15.52 -8.65
C LEU A 106 -14.26 -16.92 -9.06
#